data_AF-A0A7W0H2H5-F1
#
_entry.id   AF-A0A7W0H2H5-F1
#
_cell.length_a   1.000
_cell.length_b   1.000
_cell.length_c   1.000
_cell.angle_alpha   90.00
_cell.angle_beta   90.00
_cell.angle_gamma   90.00
#
_symmetry.space_group_name_H-M   'P 1'
#
loop_
_entity.id
_entity.type
_entity.pdbx_description
1 polymer ?
#
loop_
_entity_poly.entity_id
_entity_poly.type
_entity_poly.pdbx_seq_one_letter_code
_entity_poly.pdbx_strand_id
1 'polypeptide(L)'
;MRQASGDLFPSDSPIPASQMIGRRDDVREIATRLEAGTHLIVAGPRRTGKTSVCEAALTRARRRGAYVAKLDLFRVSDAAELAEALAAAVIANRSAAHRLLRR
;
A
#
# COMPACT_ATOMS: atom_id res chain seq x y z
N MET A 1 -3.62 34.88 4.27
CA MET A 1 -4.02 33.48 4.56
C MET A 1 -2.83 32.78 5.19
N ARG A 2 -2.96 32.20 6.39
CA ARG A 2 -1.87 31.41 7.00
C ARG A 2 -1.87 30.02 6.35
N GLN A 3 -0.72 29.57 5.89
CA GLN A 3 -0.52 28.25 5.31
C GLN A 3 0.34 27.43 6.29
N ALA A 4 -0.06 26.19 6.59
CA ALA A 4 0.69 25.38 7.53
C ALA A 4 1.98 24.88 6.86
N SER A 5 3.07 24.71 7.63
CA SER A 5 4.32 24.15 7.08
C SER A 5 4.11 22.77 6.46
N GLY A 6 3.18 21.97 6.98
CA GLY A 6 2.83 20.66 6.41
C GLY A 6 2.20 20.73 5.01
N ASP A 7 1.55 21.86 4.68
CA ASP A 7 0.97 22.09 3.35
C ASP A 7 2.06 22.41 2.32
N LEU A 8 3.16 23.01 2.78
CA LEU A 8 4.32 23.38 1.94
C LEU A 8 5.34 22.25 1.85
N PHE A 9 5.46 21.45 2.91
CA PHE A 9 6.43 20.36 3.05
C PHE A 9 5.72 19.07 3.50
N PRO A 10 4.99 18.40 2.59
CA PRO A 10 4.28 17.17 2.93
C PRO A 10 5.27 16.05 3.29
N SER A 11 5.44 15.79 4.59
CA SER A 11 6.41 14.81 5.11
C SER A 11 5.80 13.56 5.74
N ASP A 12 4.48 13.57 6.00
CA ASP A 12 3.83 12.52 6.79
C ASP A 12 3.07 11.49 5.94
N SER A 13 3.14 11.60 4.62
CA SER A 13 2.52 10.65 3.69
C SER A 13 3.55 9.77 2.99
N PRO A 14 3.21 8.51 2.68
CA PRO A 14 4.05 7.68 1.82
C PRO A 14 4.30 8.34 0.46
N ILE A 15 5.53 8.29 -0.02
CA ILE A 15 5.89 8.76 -1.37
C ILE A 15 5.55 7.71 -2.45
N PRO A 16 5.21 8.13 -3.67
CA PRO A 16 4.99 7.21 -4.78
C PRO A 16 6.29 6.50 -5.19
N ALA A 17 6.14 5.30 -5.77
CA ALA A 17 7.26 4.47 -6.20
C ALA A 17 8.25 5.19 -7.15
N SER A 18 7.75 6.13 -7.97
CA SER A 18 8.56 6.91 -8.91
C SER A 18 9.52 7.89 -8.24
N GLN A 19 9.28 8.26 -6.98
CA GLN A 19 10.11 9.19 -6.21
C GLN A 19 11.05 8.48 -5.25
N MET A 20 10.99 7.14 -5.16
CA MET A 20 11.85 6.37 -4.27
C MET A 20 13.26 6.20 -4.85
N ILE A 21 14.27 6.40 -4.02
CA ILE A 21 15.68 6.24 -4.39
C ILE A 21 16.24 5.03 -3.66
N GLY A 22 16.97 4.16 -4.37
CA GLY A 22 17.71 3.04 -3.76
C GLY A 22 16.86 1.90 -3.16
N ARG A 23 15.54 1.88 -3.39
CA ARG A 23 14.59 0.90 -2.81
C ARG A 23 14.03 -0.12 -3.81
N ARG A 24 14.62 -0.22 -5.00
CA ARG A 24 14.11 -1.08 -6.08
C ARG A 24 14.12 -2.55 -5.69
N ASP A 25 15.20 -3.00 -5.04
CA ASP A 25 15.36 -4.40 -4.66
C ASP A 25 14.44 -4.78 -3.51
N ASP A 26 14.28 -3.92 -2.50
CA ASP A 26 13.30 -4.10 -1.41
C ASP A 26 11.89 -4.32 -1.96
N VAL A 27 11.44 -3.48 -2.90
CA VAL A 27 10.12 -3.60 -3.55
C VAL A 27 9.98 -4.92 -4.30
N ARG A 28 11.04 -5.29 -5.05
CA ARG A 28 11.04 -6.52 -5.84
C ARG A 28 10.96 -7.74 -4.92
N GLU A 29 11.76 -7.78 -3.87
CA GLU A 29 11.80 -8.87 -2.91
C GLU A 29 10.47 -9.05 -2.21
N ILE A 30 9.90 -7.97 -1.65
CA ILE A 30 8.62 -8.01 -0.96
C ILE A 30 7.51 -8.48 -1.92
N ALA A 31 7.45 -7.91 -3.13
CA ALA A 31 6.44 -8.33 -4.10
C ALA A 31 6.59 -9.81 -4.49
N THR A 32 7.81 -10.28 -4.75
CA THR A 32 8.06 -11.69 -5.11
C THR A 32 7.68 -12.65 -3.99
N ARG A 33 8.02 -12.32 -2.74
CA ARG A 33 7.67 -13.16 -1.59
C ARG A 33 6.15 -13.17 -1.33
N LEU A 34 5.48 -12.02 -1.48
CA LEU A 34 4.01 -11.94 -1.38
C LEU A 34 3.32 -12.74 -2.50
N GLU A 35 3.82 -12.65 -3.73
CA GLU A 35 3.33 -13.44 -4.87
C GLU A 35 3.53 -14.96 -4.64
N ALA A 36 4.54 -15.36 -3.88
CA ALA A 36 4.78 -16.74 -3.47
C ALA A 36 3.95 -17.18 -2.23
N GLY A 37 3.01 -16.35 -1.76
CA GLY A 37 2.17 -16.68 -0.60
C GLY A 37 2.88 -16.59 0.75
N THR A 38 4.03 -15.90 0.83
CA THR A 38 4.81 -15.77 2.06
C THR A 38 4.33 -14.59 2.91
N HIS A 39 4.21 -14.80 4.22
CA HIS A 39 3.97 -13.73 5.19
C HIS A 39 5.29 -13.03 5.56
N LEU A 40 5.27 -11.70 5.59
CA LEU A 40 6.46 -10.87 5.83
C LEU A 40 6.20 -9.83 6.90
N ILE A 41 7.20 -9.57 7.73
CA ILE A 41 7.21 -8.47 8.69
C ILE A 41 8.26 -7.46 8.24
N VAL A 42 7.84 -6.22 7.99
CA VAL A 42 8.74 -5.11 7.66
C VAL A 42 8.84 -4.17 8.85
N ALA A 43 9.96 -4.24 9.57
CA ALA A 43 10.20 -3.46 10.78
C ALA A 43 11.35 -2.45 10.58
N GLY A 44 11.34 -1.38 11.38
CA GLY A 44 12.39 -0.37 11.39
C GLY A 44 11.92 0.97 11.95
N PRO A 45 12.82 1.92 12.24
CA PRO A 45 12.51 3.21 12.85
C PRO A 45 11.42 4.02 12.12
N ARG A 46 10.76 4.97 12.80
CA ARG A 46 9.75 5.84 12.14
C ARG A 46 10.42 6.64 11.00
N ARG A 47 9.66 6.91 9.93
CA ARG A 47 10.09 7.73 8.77
C ARG A 47 11.23 7.13 7.91
N THR A 48 11.37 5.80 7.90
CA THR A 48 12.33 5.09 7.01
C THR A 48 11.74 4.63 5.66
N GLY A 49 10.50 5.03 5.33
CA GLY A 49 9.88 4.70 4.04
C GLY A 49 9.25 3.32 3.94
N LYS A 50 9.10 2.58 5.05
CA LYS A 50 8.47 1.24 5.08
C LYS A 50 7.12 1.19 4.36
N THR A 51 6.22 2.12 4.71
CA THR A 51 4.88 2.19 4.09
C THR A 51 4.98 2.44 2.58
N SER A 52 5.87 3.33 2.13
CA SER A 52 6.09 3.59 0.70
C SER A 52 6.60 2.36 -0.04
N VAL A 53 7.53 1.61 0.55
CA VAL A 53 8.03 0.36 -0.04
C VAL A 53 6.92 -0.69 -0.14
N CYS A 54 6.14 -0.89 0.93
CA CYS A 54 5.01 -1.82 0.91
C CYS A 54 3.95 -1.43 -0.12
N GLU A 55 3.61 -0.14 -0.24
CA GLU A 55 2.66 0.34 -1.25
C GLU A 55 3.17 0.17 -2.68
N ALA A 56 4.47 0.38 -2.91
CA ALA A 56 5.11 0.10 -4.18
C ALA A 56 5.08 -1.40 -4.53
N ALA A 57 5.31 -2.27 -3.54
CA ALA A 57 5.23 -3.72 -3.70
C ALA A 57 3.80 -4.19 -4.00
N LEU A 58 2.79 -3.70 -3.29
CA LEU A 58 1.38 -3.97 -3.58
C LEU A 58 0.98 -3.47 -4.97
N THR A 59 1.45 -2.28 -5.37
CA THR A 59 1.22 -1.76 -6.73
C THR A 59 1.81 -2.68 -7.79
N ARG A 60 3.01 -3.22 -7.56
CA ARG A 60 3.65 -4.20 -8.44
C ARG A 60 2.85 -5.50 -8.51
N ALA A 61 2.45 -6.07 -7.37
CA ALA A 61 1.63 -7.29 -7.32
C ALA A 61 0.28 -7.10 -8.06
N ARG A 62 -0.39 -5.96 -7.85
CA ARG A 62 -1.63 -5.59 -8.54
C ARG A 62 -1.46 -5.53 -10.07
N ARG A 63 -0.35 -4.96 -10.54
CA ARG A 63 -0.02 -4.93 -11.99
C ARG A 63 0.15 -6.33 -12.58
N ARG A 64 0.52 -7.32 -11.75
CA ARG A 64 0.63 -8.74 -12.12
C ARG A 64 -0.66 -9.54 -11.93
N GLY A 65 -1.76 -8.87 -11.58
CA GLY A 65 -3.09 -9.47 -11.53
C GLY A 65 -3.51 -9.98 -10.15
N ALA A 66 -2.66 -9.83 -9.13
CA ALA A 66 -3.02 -10.17 -7.76
C ALA A 66 -4.12 -9.24 -7.22
N TYR A 67 -4.97 -9.79 -6.35
CA TYR A 67 -5.83 -8.99 -5.49
C TYR A 67 -4.98 -8.44 -4.34
N VAL A 68 -5.06 -7.14 -4.10
CA VAL A 68 -4.29 -6.48 -3.04
C VAL A 68 -5.23 -5.71 -2.11
N ALA A 69 -4.92 -5.75 -0.81
CA ALA A 69 -5.59 -4.95 0.21
C ALA A 69 -4.54 -4.26 1.07
N LYS A 70 -4.83 -3.02 1.47
CA LYS A 70 -4.05 -2.26 2.45
C LYS A 70 -5.02 -1.83 3.55
N LEU A 71 -4.73 -2.24 4.77
CA LEU A 71 -5.56 -1.95 5.93
C LEU A 71 -4.70 -1.28 7.00
N ASP A 72 -5.26 -0.26 7.64
CA ASP A 72 -4.63 0.42 8.77
C ASP A 72 -5.32 -0.05 10.06
N LEU A 73 -4.63 -0.87 10.83
CA LEU A 73 -5.17 -1.46 12.06
C LEU A 73 -5.41 -0.42 13.16
N PHE A 74 -4.81 0.78 13.08
CA PHE A 74 -5.15 1.86 14.03
C PHE A 74 -6.53 2.45 13.77
N ARG A 75 -7.14 2.15 12.62
CA ARG A 75 -8.47 2.63 12.22
C ARG A 75 -9.54 1.56 12.33
N VAL A 76 -9.20 0.38 12.85
CA VAL A 76 -10.10 -0.76 12.96
C VAL A 76 -10.23 -1.12 14.44
N SER A 77 -11.46 -1.23 14.90
CA SER A 77 -11.81 -1.33 16.33
C SER A 77 -11.93 -2.79 16.78
N ASP A 78 -12.34 -3.69 15.89
CA ASP A 78 -12.51 -5.10 16.19
C ASP A 78 -12.34 -6.02 14.95
N ALA A 79 -12.47 -7.33 15.17
CA ALA A 79 -12.29 -8.34 14.13
C ALA A 79 -13.39 -8.32 13.05
N ALA A 80 -14.62 -7.90 13.40
CA ALA A 80 -15.71 -7.82 12.44
C ALA A 80 -15.48 -6.66 11.46
N GLU A 81 -15.10 -5.50 11.99
CA GLU A 81 -14.71 -4.33 11.18
C GLU A 81 -13.50 -4.65 10.29
N LEU A 82 -12.51 -5.40 10.81
CA LEU A 82 -11.36 -5.85 10.01
C LEU A 82 -11.80 -6.72 8.83
N ALA A 83 -12.68 -7.69 9.08
CA ALA A 83 -13.16 -8.61 8.07
C ALA A 83 -13.94 -7.88 6.96
N GLU A 84 -14.81 -6.95 7.34
CA GLU A 84 -15.57 -6.12 6.40
C GLU A 84 -14.65 -5.24 5.56
N ALA A 85 -13.71 -4.53 6.19
CA ALA A 85 -12.75 -3.68 5.50
C ALA A 85 -11.88 -4.48 4.53
N LEU A 86 -11.42 -5.67 4.92
CA LEU A 86 -10.65 -6.57 4.06
C LEU A 86 -11.47 -7.03 2.85
N ALA A 87 -12.70 -7.51 3.07
CA ALA A 87 -13.57 -7.97 2.01
C ALA A 87 -13.88 -6.85 1.00
N ALA A 88 -14.23 -5.65 1.49
CA ALA A 88 -14.48 -4.48 0.66
C ALA A 88 -13.25 -4.10 -0.19
N ALA A 89 -12.06 -4.06 0.42
CA ALA A 89 -10.81 -3.76 -0.28
C ALA A 89 -10.51 -4.78 -1.39
N VAL A 90 -10.69 -6.08 -1.13
CA VAL A 90 -10.47 -7.15 -2.11
C VAL A 90 -11.47 -7.06 -3.26
N ILE A 91 -12.77 -6.91 -2.98
CA ILE A 91 -13.82 -6.78 -4.00
C ILE A 91 -13.56 -5.59 -4.94
N ALA A 92 -13.09 -4.47 -4.38
CA ALA A 92 -12.78 -3.26 -5.13
C ALA A 92 -11.70 -3.45 -6.23
N ASN A 93 -10.85 -4.49 -6.14
CA ASN A 93 -9.83 -4.78 -7.15
C ASN A 93 -10.41 -5.12 -8.54
N ARG A 94 -11.69 -5.52 -8.63
CA ARG A 94 -12.33 -6.00 -9.87
C ARG A 94 -13.72 -5.42 -10.13
N SER A 95 -14.14 -4.41 -9.38
CA SER A 95 -15.47 -3.80 -9.53
C SER A 95 -15.74 -3.35 -10.98
N ALA A 96 -17.00 -3.30 -11.40
CA ALA A 96 -17.38 -2.95 -12.76
C ALA A 96 -16.78 -1.59 -13.22
N ALA A 97 -16.70 -0.62 -12.31
CA ALA A 97 -16.00 0.65 -12.51
C ALA A 97 -14.49 0.47 -12.77
N HIS A 98 -13.83 -0.43 -12.03
CA HIS A 98 -12.41 -0.76 -12.24
C HIS A 98 -12.17 -1.48 -13.59
N ARG A 99 -13.16 -2.19 -14.14
CA ARG A 99 -13.09 -2.78 -15.50
C ARG A 99 -13.26 -1.74 -16.60
N LEU A 100 -14.11 -0.72 -16.39
CA LEU A 100 -14.32 0.38 -17.35
C LEU A 100 -13.08 1.27 -17.51
N LEU A 101 -12.34 1.53 -16.42
CA LEU A 101 -11.13 2.39 -16.44
C LEU A 101 -9.86 1.73 -17.02
N ARG A 102 -9.92 0.44 -17.40
CA ARG A 102 -8.78 -0.32 -17.96
C ARG A 102 -8.96 -0.73 -19.43
N ARG A 103 -10.04 -0.30 -20.08
CA ARG A 103 -10.20 -0.37 -21.55
C ARG A 103 -9.75 0.95 -22.17
#